data_AF-A0A939IRB5-F1
#
_entry.id   AF-A0A939IRB5-F1
#
_cell.length_a   1.000
_cell.length_b   1.000
_cell.length_c   1.000
_cell.angle_alpha   90.00
_cell.angle_beta   90.00
_cell.angle_gamma   90.00
#
_symmetry.space_group_name_H-M   'P 1'
#
loop_
_entity.id
_entity.type
_entity.pdbx_description
1 polymer ?
#
loop_
_entity_poly.entity_id
_entity_poly.type
_entity_poly.pdbx_seq_one_letter_code
_entity_poly.pdbx_strand_id
1 'polypeptide(L)'
;MNPFRALYRALLRRKFRSRGLAIIQAIPRIQFDSVIETCLQEGWEKGRLYEGTDSWRKDGRLSLRKGTSTLEFERNEDQGQITGPRPAIEGLARRYDLAFFNEPQY
;
A
#
# COMPACT_ATOMS: atom_id res chain seq x y z
N MET A 1 -17.77 0.07 23.09
CA MET A 1 -16.46 0.14 22.41
C MET A 1 -15.70 -1.15 22.66
N ASN A 2 -15.21 -1.82 21.62
CA ASN A 2 -14.55 -3.12 21.75
C ASN A 2 -13.04 -2.90 22.04
N PRO A 3 -12.52 -3.19 23.24
CA PRO A 3 -11.16 -2.78 23.67
C PRO A 3 -10.05 -3.36 22.80
N PHE A 4 -10.27 -4.54 22.21
CA PHE A 4 -9.36 -5.16 21.25
C PHE A 4 -9.10 -4.31 20.01
N ARG A 5 -10.13 -3.60 19.51
CA ARG A 5 -10.00 -2.70 18.34
C ARG A 5 -9.14 -1.48 18.67
N ALA A 6 -9.29 -0.91 19.86
CA ALA A 6 -8.50 0.24 20.29
C ALA A 6 -7.01 -0.13 20.44
N LEU A 7 -6.72 -1.28 21.04
CA LEU A 7 -5.34 -1.76 21.18
C LEU A 7 -4.69 -2.07 19.84
N TYR A 8 -5.42 -2.74 18.93
CA TYR A 8 -4.95 -3.04 17.58
C TYR A 8 -4.60 -1.75 16.80
N ARG A 9 -5.49 -0.75 16.86
CA ARG A 9 -5.24 0.58 16.25
C ARG A 9 -3.98 1.24 16.83
N ALA A 10 -3.80 1.22 18.15
CA ALA A 10 -2.61 1.79 18.78
C ALA A 10 -1.31 1.11 18.31
N LEU A 11 -1.30 -0.22 18.17
CA LEU A 11 -0.16 -0.97 17.67
C LEU A 11 0.17 -0.66 16.20
N LEU A 12 -0.86 -0.55 15.34
CA LEU A 12 -0.69 -0.16 13.94
C LEU A 12 -0.09 1.25 13.83
N ARG A 13 -0.64 2.22 14.56
CA ARG A 13 -0.13 3.60 14.59
C ARG A 13 1.34 3.65 15.02
N ARG A 14 1.70 2.88 16.05
CA ARG A 14 3.08 2.76 16.51
C ARG A 14 3.99 2.14 15.45
N LYS A 15 3.55 1.09 14.76
CA LYS A 15 4.30 0.45 13.66
C LYS A 15 4.56 1.42 12.51
N PHE A 16 3.53 2.18 12.11
CA PHE A 16 3.66 3.16 11.03
C PHE A 16 4.65 4.27 11.41
N ARG A 17 4.51 4.81 12.61
CA ARG A 17 5.40 5.86 13.11
C ARG A 17 6.85 5.38 13.26
N SER A 18 7.07 4.20 13.86
CA SER A 18 8.42 3.71 14.13
C SER A 18 9.19 3.31 12.87
N ARG A 19 8.47 2.89 11.82
CA ARG A 19 9.06 2.47 10.54
C ARG A 19 9.02 3.55 9.46
N GLY A 20 8.53 4.75 9.78
CA GLY A 20 8.39 5.84 8.81
C GLY A 20 7.48 5.49 7.62
N LEU A 21 6.42 4.73 7.88
CA LEU A 21 5.49 4.27 6.85
C LEU A 21 4.35 5.27 6.64
N ALA A 22 3.82 5.28 5.42
CA ALA A 22 2.59 5.95 5.06
C ALA A 22 1.71 5.00 4.23
N ILE A 23 0.46 5.40 4.03
CA ILE A 23 -0.54 4.64 3.29
C ILE A 23 -1.37 5.56 2.40
N ILE A 24 -1.64 5.13 1.17
CA ILE A 24 -2.69 5.66 0.30
C ILE A 24 -3.86 4.67 0.37
N GLN A 25 -5.07 5.15 0.67
CA GLN A 25 -6.28 4.33 0.78
C GLN A 25 -7.29 4.73 -0.29
N ALA A 26 -8.26 3.84 -0.55
CA ALA A 26 -9.40 4.09 -1.45
C ALA A 26 -8.99 4.48 -2.87
N ILE A 27 -7.90 3.90 -3.40
CA ILE A 27 -7.44 4.13 -4.77
C ILE A 27 -8.41 3.44 -5.73
N PRO A 28 -9.00 4.15 -6.71
CA PRO A 28 -9.87 3.54 -7.70
C PRO A 28 -9.16 2.43 -8.49
N ARG A 29 -9.90 1.38 -8.84
CA ARG A 29 -9.38 0.19 -9.54
C ARG A 29 -8.47 0.53 -10.73
N ILE A 30 -8.93 1.40 -11.62
CA ILE A 30 -8.19 1.79 -12.84
C ILE A 30 -6.86 2.46 -12.47
N GLN A 31 -6.90 3.42 -11.54
CA GLN A 31 -5.73 4.17 -11.13
C GLN A 31 -4.72 3.29 -10.38
N PHE A 32 -5.19 2.31 -9.61
CA PHE A 32 -4.35 1.35 -8.90
C PHE A 32 -3.48 0.51 -9.84
N ASP A 33 -4.06 0.03 -10.95
CA ASP A 33 -3.30 -0.75 -11.95
C ASP A 33 -2.22 0.12 -12.62
N SER A 34 -2.53 1.38 -12.95
CA SER A 34 -1.55 2.32 -13.51
C SER A 34 -0.38 2.61 -12.56
N VAL A 35 -0.64 2.69 -11.24
CA VAL A 35 0.43 2.87 -10.24
C VAL A 35 1.39 1.69 -10.26
N ILE A 36 0.88 0.46 -10.30
CA ILE A 36 1.70 -0.75 -10.35
C ILE A 36 2.55 -0.76 -11.63
N GLU A 37 1.95 -0.51 -12.80
CA GLU A 37 2.66 -0.48 -14.07
C GLU A 37 3.78 0.57 -14.08
N THR A 38 3.50 1.76 -13.56
CA THR A 38 4.50 2.83 -13.44
C THR A 38 5.65 2.42 -12.52
N CYS A 39 5.36 1.81 -11.37
CA CYS A 39 6.40 1.30 -10.49
C CYS A 39 7.28 0.26 -11.20
N LEU A 40 6.69 -0.68 -11.95
CA LEU A 40 7.46 -1.67 -12.71
C LEU A 40 8.36 -1.00 -13.76
N GLN A 41 7.85 0.00 -14.49
CA GLN A 41 8.64 0.78 -15.46
C GLN A 41 9.78 1.57 -14.81
N GLU A 42 9.58 2.05 -13.57
CA GLU A 42 10.59 2.76 -12.79
C GLU A 42 11.61 1.83 -12.11
N GLY A 43 11.62 0.54 -12.46
CA GLY A 43 12.57 -0.44 -11.95
C GLY A 43 12.24 -0.93 -10.54
N TRP A 44 10.97 -0.86 -10.12
CA TRP A 44 10.52 -1.65 -8.98
C TRP A 44 10.29 -3.09 -9.43
N GLU A 45 10.75 -4.03 -8.63
CA GLU A 45 10.69 -5.46 -8.93
C GLU A 45 9.55 -6.10 -8.14
N LYS A 46 8.84 -7.06 -8.77
CA LYS A 46 7.86 -7.87 -8.05
C LYS A 46 8.58 -8.67 -6.96
N GLY A 47 8.20 -8.42 -5.72
CA GLY A 47 8.64 -9.18 -4.57
C GLY A 47 7.82 -10.44 -4.37
N ARG A 48 7.44 -10.70 -3.11
CA ARG A 48 6.59 -11.84 -2.76
C ARG A 48 5.15 -11.54 -3.18
N LEU A 49 4.57 -12.38 -4.04
CA LEU A 49 3.11 -12.50 -4.17
C LEU A 49 2.61 -13.19 -2.89
N TYR A 50 1.75 -12.51 -2.14
CA TYR A 50 1.06 -13.12 -1.02
C TYR A 50 -0.29 -13.60 -1.57
N GLU A 51 -0.37 -14.92 -1.81
CA GLU A 51 -1.54 -15.72 -2.23
C GLU A 51 -1.57 -16.23 -3.68
N GLY A 52 -1.00 -17.44 -3.84
CA GLY A 52 -1.74 -18.63 -4.29
C GLY A 52 -2.17 -18.79 -5.75
N THR A 53 -2.26 -17.73 -6.53
CA THR A 53 -2.58 -17.83 -7.97
C THR A 53 -1.98 -16.64 -8.70
N ASP A 54 -1.59 -16.82 -9.95
CA ASP A 54 -1.15 -15.76 -10.89
C ASP A 54 -2.17 -14.61 -11.09
N SER A 55 -3.22 -14.53 -10.27
CA SER A 55 -4.32 -13.58 -10.34
C SER A 55 -4.40 -12.65 -9.12
N TRP A 56 -3.34 -11.87 -8.86
CA TRP A 56 -3.45 -10.67 -8.00
C TRP A 56 -4.54 -9.68 -8.50
N ARG A 57 -5.00 -9.88 -9.75
CA ARG A 57 -6.02 -9.09 -10.44
C ARG A 57 -7.46 -9.25 -9.91
N LYS A 58 -7.76 -10.27 -9.09
CA LYS A 58 -9.11 -10.49 -8.56
C LYS A 58 -9.28 -9.91 -7.16
N ASP A 59 -8.52 -10.41 -6.18
CA ASP A 59 -8.34 -9.85 -4.85
C ASP A 59 -6.98 -10.34 -4.38
N GLY A 60 -6.07 -9.45 -4.04
CA GLY A 60 -4.70 -9.90 -3.84
C GLY A 60 -3.77 -8.88 -3.24
N ARG A 61 -2.67 -9.43 -2.70
CA ARG A 61 -1.58 -8.66 -2.14
C ARG A 61 -0.32 -8.85 -2.97
N LEU A 62 0.24 -7.73 -3.42
CA LEU A 62 1.49 -7.69 -4.18
C LEU A 62 2.50 -6.85 -3.41
N SER A 63 3.75 -7.29 -3.37
CA SER A 63 4.84 -6.43 -2.93
C SER A 63 5.71 -6.02 -4.11
N LEU A 64 6.09 -4.75 -4.18
CA LEU A 64 7.09 -4.24 -5.11
C LEU A 64 8.31 -3.76 -4.31
N ARG A 65 9.52 -4.03 -4.79
CA ARG A 65 10.77 -3.69 -4.09
C ARG A 65 11.68 -2.87 -4.99
N LYS A 66 12.38 -1.89 -4.41
CA LYS A 66 13.43 -1.10 -5.07
C LYS A 66 14.51 -0.77 -4.07
N GLY A 67 15.67 -1.43 -4.19
CA GLY A 67 16.73 -1.38 -3.18
C GLY A 67 16.22 -1.86 -1.81
N THR A 68 16.32 -1.02 -0.79
CA THR A 68 15.81 -1.30 0.57
C THR A 68 14.34 -0.92 0.77
N SER A 69 13.71 -0.30 -0.22
CA SER A 69 12.31 0.14 -0.14
C SER A 69 11.37 -0.98 -0.60
N THR A 70 10.27 -1.14 0.12
CA THR A 70 9.19 -2.08 -0.24
C THR A 70 7.86 -1.34 -0.21
N LEU A 71 7.07 -1.50 -1.27
CA LEU A 71 5.68 -1.10 -1.35
C LEU A 71 4.80 -2.35 -1.25
N GLU A 72 3.80 -2.31 -0.38
CA GLU A 72 2.78 -3.33 -0.23
C GLU A 72 1.47 -2.81 -0.85
N PHE A 73 1.01 -3.51 -1.87
CA PHE A 73 -0.23 -3.26 -2.58
C PHE A 73 -1.26 -4.26 -2.10
N GLU A 74 -2.45 -3.78 -1.76
CA GLU A 74 -3.59 -4.61 -1.40
C GLU A 74 -4.81 -4.08 -2.15
N ARG A 75 -5.58 -4.99 -2.74
CA ARG A 75 -6.79 -4.67 -3.51
C ARG A 75 -7.97 -5.49 -2.98
N ASN A 76 -9.13 -4.86 -2.92
CA ASN A 76 -10.44 -5.49 -2.88
C ASN A 76 -11.20 -5.23 -4.20
N GLU A 77 -12.44 -5.74 -4.34
CA GLU A 77 -13.23 -5.66 -5.59
C GLU A 77 -13.25 -4.25 -6.24
N ASP A 78 -13.37 -3.17 -5.44
CA ASP A 78 -13.58 -1.81 -5.94
C ASP A 78 -12.41 -0.84 -5.69
N GLN A 79 -11.57 -1.11 -4.68
CA GLN A 79 -10.57 -0.18 -4.17
C GLN A 79 -9.23 -0.86 -3.87
N GLY A 80 -8.18 -0.07 -3.97
CA GLY A 80 -6.83 -0.47 -3.60
C GLY A 80 -6.24 0.41 -2.50
N GLN A 81 -5.22 -0.12 -1.85
CA GLN A 81 -4.36 0.61 -0.94
C GLN A 81 -2.90 0.27 -1.14
N ILE A 82 -2.03 1.23 -0.86
CA ILE A 82 -0.58 1.11 -1.01
C ILE A 82 0.05 1.55 0.28
N THR A 83 0.85 0.69 0.90
CA THR A 83 1.61 0.98 2.12
C THR A 83 3.11 0.90 1.84
N GLY A 84 3.89 1.81 2.41
CA GLY A 84 5.35 1.76 2.26
C GLY A 84 6.06 2.94 2.92
N PRO A 85 7.38 3.11 2.68
CA PRO A 85 8.14 4.24 3.19
C PRO A 85 7.49 5.56 2.77
N ARG A 86 7.41 6.50 3.71
CA ARG A 86 6.76 7.80 3.48
C ARG A 86 7.25 8.51 2.21
N PRO A 87 8.56 8.61 1.90
CA PRO A 87 9.01 9.30 0.69
C PRO A 87 8.46 8.67 -0.61
N ALA A 88 8.38 7.34 -0.66
CA ALA A 88 7.84 6.63 -1.83
C ALA A 88 6.33 6.85 -1.96
N ILE A 89 5.61 6.74 -0.84
CA ILE A 89 4.15 6.98 -0.80
C ILE A 89 3.80 8.43 -1.15
N GLU A 90 4.52 9.39 -0.61
CA GLU A 90 4.32 10.81 -0.90
C GLU A 90 4.59 11.13 -2.37
N GLY A 91 5.63 10.52 -2.97
CA GLY A 91 5.91 10.64 -4.40
C GLY A 91 4.78 10.09 -5.27
N LEU A 92 4.26 8.90 -4.94
CA LEU A 92 3.12 8.31 -5.64
C LEU A 92 1.85 9.14 -5.47
N ALA A 93 1.56 9.57 -4.24
CA ALA A 93 0.39 10.37 -3.91
C ALA A 93 0.34 11.67 -4.72
N ARG A 94 1.46 12.41 -4.79
CA ARG A 94 1.57 13.63 -5.59
C ARG A 94 1.41 13.38 -7.08
N ARG A 95 1.98 12.29 -7.60
CA ARG A 95 1.91 11.96 -9.04
C ARG A 95 0.49 11.64 -9.51
N TYR A 96 -0.30 11.01 -8.64
CA TYR A 96 -1.63 10.53 -8.95
C TYR A 96 -2.75 11.41 -8.35
N ASP A 97 -2.42 12.54 -7.72
CA ASP A 97 -3.36 13.40 -7.01
C ASP A 97 -4.21 12.65 -5.96
N LEU A 98 -3.53 11.82 -5.17
CA LEU A 98 -4.14 10.98 -4.13
C LEU A 98 -3.80 11.49 -2.73
N ALA A 99 -4.72 11.30 -1.80
CA ALA A 99 -4.46 11.56 -0.38
C ALA A 99 -3.62 10.42 0.23
N PHE A 100 -2.63 10.77 1.06
CA PHE A 100 -1.87 9.81 1.85
C PHE A 100 -1.93 10.14 3.34
N PHE A 101 -1.77 9.11 4.17
CA PHE A 101 -1.89 9.18 5.61
C PHE A 101 -0.69 8.54 6.29
N ASN A 102 -0.36 9.02 7.49
CA ASN A 102 0.72 8.44 8.31
C ASN A 102 0.25 7.23 9.14
N GLU A 103 -1.03 6.87 9.01
CA GLU A 103 -1.67 5.78 9.69
C GLU A 103 -2.94 5.37 8.92
N PRO A 104 -3.36 4.10 9.00
CA PRO A 104 -4.61 3.66 8.41
C PRO A 104 -5.85 4.37 8.99
N GLN A 105 -6.91 4.55 8.19
CA GLN A 105 -8.06 5.41 8.54
C GLN A 105 -9.34 4.65 8.97
N TYR A 106 -9.26 3.32 9.15
CA TYR A 106 -10.41 2.46 9.52
C TYR A 106 -10.80 2.47 11.00
#